data_AF-A0A7S9DZU8-F1
#
_entry.id   AF-A0A7S9DZU8-F1
#
_cell.length_a   1.000
_cell.length_b   1.000
_cell.length_c   1.000
_cell.angle_alpha   90.00
_cell.angle_beta   90.00
_cell.angle_gamma   90.00
#
_symmetry.space_group_name_H-M   'P 1'
#
loop_
_entity.id
_entity.type
_entity.pdbx_description
1 polymer ?
#
loop_
_entity_poly.entity_id
_entity_poly.type
_entity_poly.pdbx_seq_one_letter_code
_entity_poly.pdbx_strand_id
1 'polypeptide(L)'
;MTQLTVDEIKSALPDNFKKSINQQLIDGINATISDPEMYEQYRDNLVSYTHVLKTGKFKITNYLDAVRYVSYKLMNQTNIQAYSNTFPDKIARFNAQGVSSKDVASYVTAYNKSKLVNLILEQTLVPTWVLNQDLYQRALNVQADLMLNARSEKVRSDAANSILTQLKQPEKQKIELDIGVKEDSVIEQLKLRTAELAAQQRMLIQAGATNAQEVAHSKIIDNVEYTEVDDE
;
A
#
# COMPACT_ATOMS: atom_id res chain seq x y z
N MET A 1 15.44 17.78 14.25
CA MET A 1 14.46 17.08 15.10
C MET A 1 13.50 16.36 14.16
N THR A 2 13.61 15.03 14.04
CA THR A 2 12.85 14.21 13.08
C THR A 2 12.09 13.11 13.82
N GLN A 3 11.37 13.47 14.88
CA GLN A 3 10.45 12.53 15.54
C GLN A 3 9.23 12.32 14.65
N LEU A 4 8.72 11.09 14.54
CA LEU A 4 7.50 10.83 13.78
C LEU A 4 6.32 11.49 14.49
N THR A 5 5.54 12.25 13.73
CA THR A 5 4.27 12.79 14.22
C THR A 5 3.12 11.84 13.94
N VAL A 6 2.06 11.94 14.74
CA VAL A 6 0.83 11.17 14.52
C VAL A 6 0.21 11.50 13.17
N ASP A 7 0.31 12.75 12.72
CA ASP A 7 -0.29 13.20 11.47
C ASP A 7 0.45 12.67 10.25
N GLU A 8 1.79 12.59 10.30
CA GLU A 8 2.59 11.94 9.25
C GLU A 8 2.22 10.46 9.12
N ILE A 9 2.15 9.73 10.23
CA ILE A 9 1.80 8.30 10.18
C ILE A 9 0.34 8.11 9.74
N LYS A 10 -0.59 8.98 10.16
CA LYS A 10 -1.97 8.97 9.68
C LYS A 10 -2.06 9.25 8.19
N SER A 11 -1.25 10.16 7.64
CA SER A 11 -1.23 10.43 6.19
C SER A 11 -0.73 9.23 5.39
N ALA A 12 0.22 8.47 5.94
CA ALA A 12 0.79 7.29 5.32
C ALA A 12 -0.16 6.09 5.26
N LEU A 13 -1.17 6.01 6.13
CA LEU A 13 -2.00 4.81 6.33
C LEU A 13 -3.40 4.92 5.68
N PRO A 14 -4.02 3.78 5.31
CA PRO A 14 -5.40 3.77 4.80
C PRO A 14 -6.40 4.26 5.85
N ASP A 15 -7.48 4.93 5.42
CA ASP A 15 -8.47 5.56 6.31
C ASP A 15 -9.07 4.64 7.38
N ASN A 16 -9.20 3.35 7.04
CA ASN A 16 -9.70 2.32 7.94
C ASN A 16 -8.84 2.12 9.20
N PHE A 17 -7.56 2.48 9.15
CA PHE A 17 -6.60 2.27 10.24
C PHE A 17 -6.20 3.56 10.95
N LYS A 18 -6.47 4.75 10.37
CA LYS A 18 -6.15 6.05 10.97
C LYS A 18 -6.78 6.26 12.35
N LYS A 19 -7.98 5.68 12.57
CA LYS A 19 -8.72 5.75 13.85
C LYS A 19 -8.08 4.91 14.96
N SER A 20 -7.25 3.92 14.62
CA SER A 20 -6.61 3.03 15.57
C SER A 20 -5.25 3.53 16.07
N ILE A 21 -4.79 4.69 15.58
CA ILE A 21 -3.53 5.31 16.01
C ILE A 21 -3.79 6.37 17.07
N ASN A 22 -3.07 6.25 18.18
CA ASN A 22 -3.05 7.22 19.26
C ASN A 22 -1.63 7.80 19.43
N GLN A 23 -1.56 8.96 20.09
CA GLN A 23 -0.30 9.65 20.39
C GLN A 23 0.64 8.76 21.22
N GLN A 24 0.11 8.03 22.21
CA GLN A 24 0.89 7.16 23.08
C GLN A 24 1.66 6.06 22.34
N LEU A 25 1.07 5.48 21.29
CA LEU A 25 1.74 4.45 20.50
C LEU A 25 2.91 5.09 19.73
N ILE A 26 2.69 6.25 19.10
CA ILE A 26 3.73 6.98 18.38
C ILE A 26 4.85 7.45 19.31
N ASP A 27 4.52 7.95 20.49
CA ASP A 27 5.50 8.32 21.51
C ASP A 27 6.34 7.11 21.95
N GLY A 28 5.71 5.94 22.09
CA GLY A 28 6.41 4.68 22.36
C GLY A 28 7.33 4.25 21.21
N ILE A 29 6.93 4.49 19.95
CA ILE A 29 7.80 4.27 18.80
C ILE A 29 9.01 5.21 18.85
N ASN A 30 8.77 6.51 19.01
CA ASN A 30 9.80 7.53 19.07
C ASN A 30 10.77 7.29 20.25
N ALA A 31 10.28 6.78 21.39
CA ALA A 31 11.14 6.44 22.52
C ALA A 31 12.10 5.27 22.24
N THR A 32 11.78 4.43 21.24
CA THR A 32 12.59 3.25 20.91
C THR A 32 13.55 3.52 19.74
N ILE A 33 13.28 4.53 18.91
CA ILE A 33 14.13 4.90 17.78
C ILE A 33 15.15 5.94 18.24
N SER A 34 16.40 5.50 18.40
CA SER A 34 17.50 6.37 18.86
C SER A 34 18.22 7.09 17.72
N ASP A 35 18.08 6.61 16.48
CA ASP A 35 18.87 7.05 15.33
C ASP A 35 18.03 7.94 14.36
N PRO A 36 18.45 9.19 14.10
CA PRO A 36 17.81 10.08 13.12
C PRO A 36 17.59 9.48 11.73
N GLU A 37 18.53 8.68 11.20
CA GLU A 37 18.39 8.07 9.86
C GLU A 37 17.34 6.94 9.87
N MET A 38 17.16 6.28 11.01
CA MET A 38 16.18 5.21 11.15
C MET A 38 14.75 5.75 11.13
N TYR A 39 14.51 6.99 11.59
CA TYR A 39 13.21 7.65 11.49
C TYR A 39 12.75 7.84 10.05
N GLU A 40 13.64 8.32 9.18
CA GLU A 40 13.32 8.55 7.77
C GLU A 40 13.06 7.23 7.05
N GLN A 41 13.95 6.25 7.21
CA GLN A 41 13.75 4.91 6.63
C GLN A 41 12.46 4.26 7.12
N TYR A 42 12.17 4.36 8.43
CA TYR A 42 10.96 3.78 9.00
C TYR A 42 9.70 4.45 8.44
N ARG A 43 9.69 5.79 8.31
CA ARG A 43 8.59 6.54 7.69
C ARG A 43 8.35 6.10 6.26
N ASP A 44 9.41 6.02 5.45
CA ASP A 44 9.32 5.69 4.04
C ASP A 44 8.86 4.22 3.86
N ASN A 45 9.33 3.34 4.73
CA ASN A 45 8.90 1.95 4.81
C ASN A 45 7.41 1.82 5.19
N LEU A 46 6.91 2.62 6.14
CA LEU A 46 5.49 2.60 6.54
C LEU A 46 4.57 2.95 5.36
N VAL A 47 4.92 3.96 4.57
CA VAL A 47 4.14 4.32 3.37
C VAL A 47 4.20 3.19 2.35
N SER A 48 5.40 2.69 2.07
CA SER A 48 5.66 1.71 1.03
C SER A 48 4.95 0.37 1.27
N TYR A 49 4.84 -0.07 2.52
CA TYR A 49 4.28 -1.39 2.86
C TYR A 49 2.79 -1.35 3.21
N THR A 50 2.09 -0.23 3.01
CA THR A 50 0.65 -0.13 3.29
C THR A 50 -0.20 -1.11 2.51
N HIS A 51 0.27 -1.57 1.34
CA HIS A 51 -0.42 -2.57 0.55
C HIS A 51 -0.58 -3.90 1.31
N VAL A 52 0.39 -4.27 2.16
CA VAL A 52 0.33 -5.50 2.98
C VAL A 52 -0.87 -5.50 3.94
N LEU A 53 -1.28 -4.33 4.43
CA LEU A 53 -2.48 -4.18 5.27
C LEU A 53 -3.79 -4.40 4.51
N LYS A 54 -3.80 -4.19 3.19
CA LYS A 54 -4.98 -4.45 2.34
C LYS A 54 -5.13 -5.94 2.06
N THR A 55 -4.02 -6.65 1.88
CA THR A 55 -4.00 -8.07 1.50
C THR A 55 -4.18 -9.02 2.70
N GLY A 56 -4.02 -8.54 3.94
CA GLY A 56 -4.15 -9.37 5.14
C GLY A 56 -4.95 -8.72 6.28
N LYS A 57 -5.67 -9.56 7.04
CA LYS A 57 -6.35 -9.16 8.28
C LYS A 57 -5.36 -9.02 9.43
N PHE A 58 -4.52 -7.97 9.40
CA PHE A 58 -3.52 -7.70 10.42
C PHE A 58 -3.94 -6.55 11.34
N LYS A 59 -3.50 -6.62 12.61
CA LYS A 59 -3.63 -5.50 13.56
C LYS A 59 -2.59 -4.43 13.23
N ILE A 60 -2.98 -3.15 13.35
CA ILE A 60 -2.08 -2.03 13.05
C ILE A 60 -0.85 -2.01 13.96
N THR A 61 -0.99 -2.38 15.24
CA THR A 61 0.12 -2.47 16.20
C THR A 61 1.18 -3.46 15.71
N ASN A 62 0.74 -4.65 15.29
CA ASN A 62 1.64 -5.70 14.80
C ASN A 62 2.33 -5.29 13.49
N TYR A 63 1.66 -4.49 12.67
CA TYR A 63 2.23 -3.93 11.45
C TYR A 63 3.32 -2.90 11.77
N LEU A 64 3.06 -1.95 12.66
CA LEU A 64 4.05 -0.97 13.08
C LEU A 64 5.31 -1.64 13.67
N ASP A 65 5.12 -2.68 14.48
CA ASP A 65 6.22 -3.48 15.03
C ASP A 65 6.98 -4.26 13.94
N ALA A 66 6.26 -4.85 12.98
CA ALA A 66 6.86 -5.62 11.90
C ALA A 66 7.66 -4.74 10.93
N VAL A 67 7.16 -3.54 10.58
CA VAL A 67 7.90 -2.57 9.77
C VAL A 67 9.15 -2.11 10.52
N ARG A 68 9.10 -1.97 11.85
CA ARG A 68 10.26 -1.57 12.66
C ARG A 68 11.31 -2.68 12.65
N TYR A 69 10.88 -3.93 12.83
CA TYR A 69 11.74 -5.10 12.76
C TYR A 69 12.43 -5.22 11.41
N VAL A 70 11.68 -5.06 10.31
CA VAL A 70 12.26 -5.12 8.96
C VAL A 70 13.21 -3.95 8.72
N SER A 71 12.91 -2.76 9.24
CA SER A 71 13.83 -1.61 9.13
C SER A 71 15.19 -1.90 9.77
N TYR A 72 15.22 -2.45 11.00
CA TYR A 72 16.48 -2.89 11.61
C TYR A 72 17.18 -4.02 10.83
N LYS A 73 16.41 -4.93 10.24
CA LYS A 73 16.94 -5.99 9.38
C LYS A 73 17.60 -5.44 8.11
N LEU A 74 17.04 -4.39 7.51
CA LEU A 74 17.61 -3.69 6.35
C LEU A 74 18.90 -2.95 6.71
N MET A 75 19.04 -2.52 7.97
CA MET A 75 20.29 -1.96 8.53
C MET A 75 21.35 -3.03 8.89
N ASN A 76 21.25 -4.24 8.33
CA ASN A 76 22.15 -5.37 8.59
C ASN A 76 22.22 -5.85 10.05
N GLN A 77 21.22 -5.55 10.89
CA GLN A 77 21.17 -6.12 12.24
C GLN A 77 20.82 -7.62 12.20
N THR A 78 21.38 -8.38 13.14
CA THR A 78 21.01 -9.78 13.32
C THR A 78 19.55 -9.92 13.76
N ASN A 79 18.94 -11.08 13.53
CA ASN A 79 17.54 -11.31 13.94
C ASN A 79 17.32 -11.05 15.44
N ILE A 80 18.32 -11.40 16.27
CA ILE A 80 18.25 -11.20 17.72
C ILE A 80 18.32 -9.71 18.06
N GLN A 81 19.23 -8.95 17.45
CA GLN A 81 19.34 -7.50 17.68
C GLN A 81 18.09 -6.75 17.20
N ALA A 82 17.62 -7.06 15.98
CA ALA A 82 16.41 -6.46 15.44
C ALA A 82 15.19 -6.73 16.35
N TYR A 83 15.05 -7.97 16.85
CA TYR A 83 13.97 -8.33 17.77
C TYR A 83 14.08 -7.63 19.13
N SER A 84 15.30 -7.50 19.65
CA SER A 84 15.55 -6.82 20.93
C SER A 84 15.24 -5.33 20.83
N ASN A 85 15.59 -4.69 19.72
CA ASN A 85 15.31 -3.28 19.49
C ASN A 85 13.82 -3.03 19.22
N THR A 86 13.09 -3.99 18.66
CA THR A 86 11.64 -3.85 18.48
C THR A 86 10.83 -4.11 19.73
N PHE A 87 11.27 -5.06 20.57
CA PHE A 87 10.54 -5.50 21.76
C PHE A 87 11.43 -5.45 23.02
N PRO A 88 11.92 -4.28 23.44
CA PRO A 88 12.82 -4.15 24.60
C PRO A 88 12.18 -4.69 25.88
N ASP A 89 10.89 -4.40 26.11
CA ASP A 89 10.15 -4.89 27.28
C ASP A 89 10.07 -6.42 27.34
N LYS A 90 9.92 -7.06 26.18
CA LYS A 90 9.80 -8.51 26.09
C LYS A 90 11.14 -9.19 26.39
N ILE A 91 12.24 -8.62 25.90
CA ILE A 91 13.60 -9.08 26.23
C ILE A 91 13.90 -8.85 27.72
N ALA A 92 13.55 -7.70 28.27
CA ALA A 92 13.70 -7.43 29.70
C ALA A 92 12.94 -8.47 30.54
N ARG A 93 11.73 -8.85 30.13
CA ARG A 93 10.96 -9.92 30.78
C ARG A 93 11.60 -11.28 30.65
N PHE A 94 12.15 -11.65 29.48
CA PHE A 94 12.85 -12.91 29.30
C PHE A 94 14.11 -13.00 30.17
N ASN A 95 14.84 -11.89 30.33
CA ASN A 95 15.98 -11.80 31.23
C ASN A 95 15.54 -11.95 32.70
N ALA A 96 14.47 -11.27 33.11
CA ALA A 96 13.93 -11.37 34.47
C ALA A 96 13.40 -12.79 34.80
N GLN A 97 12.88 -13.49 33.80
CA GLN A 97 12.38 -14.86 33.92
C GLN A 97 13.48 -15.93 33.77
N GLY A 98 14.73 -15.54 33.49
CA GLY A 98 15.84 -16.48 33.28
C GLY A 98 15.64 -17.41 32.08
N VAL A 99 14.93 -16.95 31.04
CA VAL A 99 14.65 -17.76 29.84
C VAL A 99 15.97 -18.09 29.14
N SER A 100 16.12 -19.34 28.71
CA SER A 100 17.34 -19.79 28.05
C SER A 100 17.55 -19.06 26.71
N SER A 101 18.81 -18.81 26.34
CA SER A 101 19.14 -18.17 25.05
C SER A 101 18.62 -18.96 23.84
N LYS A 102 18.47 -20.29 23.99
CA LYS A 102 17.90 -21.17 22.96
C LYS A 102 16.41 -20.89 22.74
N ASP A 103 15.66 -20.70 23.83
CA ASP A 103 14.23 -20.40 23.73
C ASP A 103 14.00 -18.99 23.20
N VAL A 104 14.82 -18.01 23.61
CA VAL A 104 14.81 -16.66 23.03
C VAL A 104 15.04 -16.73 21.51
N ALA A 105 16.04 -17.48 21.05
CA ALA A 105 16.29 -17.68 19.62
C ALA A 105 15.12 -18.34 18.89
N SER A 106 14.39 -19.25 19.55
CA SER A 106 13.17 -19.86 19.02
C SER A 106 12.06 -18.81 18.81
N TYR A 107 11.81 -17.95 19.81
CA TYR A 107 10.82 -16.86 19.68
C TYR A 107 11.18 -15.87 18.58
N VAL A 108 12.45 -15.49 18.47
CA VAL A 108 12.97 -14.62 17.41
C VAL A 108 12.75 -15.25 16.04
N THR A 109 13.08 -16.54 15.90
CA THR A 109 12.91 -17.28 14.65
C THR A 109 11.44 -17.39 14.25
N ALA A 110 10.55 -17.66 15.22
CA ALA A 110 9.12 -17.73 15.00
C ALA A 110 8.55 -16.39 14.50
N TYR A 111 9.00 -15.27 15.07
CA TYR A 111 8.59 -13.94 14.63
C TYR A 111 9.12 -13.61 13.23
N ASN A 112 10.39 -13.92 12.94
CA ASN A 112 10.98 -13.73 11.62
C ASN A 112 10.25 -14.54 10.53
N LYS A 113 9.73 -15.73 10.88
CA LYS A 113 8.95 -16.58 9.97
C LYS A 113 7.46 -16.22 9.92
N SER A 114 7.02 -15.19 10.66
CA SER A 114 5.61 -14.82 10.67
C SER A 114 5.17 -14.29 9.31
N LYS A 115 3.91 -14.55 8.94
CA LYS A 115 3.37 -14.16 7.63
C LYS A 115 3.50 -12.65 7.38
N LEU A 116 3.27 -11.83 8.39
CA LEU A 116 3.34 -10.37 8.25
C LEU A 116 4.78 -9.89 7.97
N VAL A 117 5.76 -10.42 8.71
CA VAL A 117 7.18 -10.06 8.50
C VAL A 117 7.66 -10.52 7.13
N ASN A 118 7.30 -11.74 6.71
CA ASN A 118 7.66 -12.24 5.39
C ASN A 118 7.03 -11.41 4.26
N LEU A 119 5.75 -11.06 4.35
CA LEU A 119 5.10 -10.22 3.33
C LEU A 119 5.75 -8.84 3.20
N ILE A 120 6.15 -8.23 4.31
CA ILE A 120 6.87 -6.95 4.29
C ILE A 120 8.27 -7.14 3.70
N LEU A 121 9.00 -8.18 4.12
CA LEU A 121 10.34 -8.49 3.63
C LEU A 121 10.35 -8.82 2.14
N GLU A 122 9.35 -9.55 1.64
CA GLU A 122 9.18 -9.82 0.20
C GLU A 122 9.04 -8.54 -0.61
N GLN A 123 8.37 -7.53 -0.06
CA GLN A 123 8.22 -6.24 -0.71
C GLN A 123 9.51 -5.39 -0.71
N THR A 124 10.44 -5.68 0.20
CA THR A 124 11.74 -4.99 0.25
C THR A 124 12.77 -5.60 -0.70
N LEU A 125 12.56 -6.85 -1.13
CA LEU A 125 13.44 -7.52 -2.07
C LEU A 125 13.26 -6.93 -3.46
N VAL A 126 14.35 -6.41 -4.02
CA VAL A 126 14.41 -6.07 -5.44
C VAL A 126 14.12 -7.35 -6.24
N PRO A 127 13.12 -7.35 -7.14
CA PRO A 127 12.79 -8.54 -7.90
C PRO A 127 14.01 -9.12 -8.61
N THR A 128 14.20 -10.43 -8.53
CA THR A 128 15.38 -11.12 -9.08
C THR A 128 15.62 -10.81 -10.55
N TRP A 129 14.56 -10.58 -11.33
CA TRP A 129 14.66 -10.21 -12.74
C TRP A 129 15.26 -8.82 -12.97
N VAL A 130 15.03 -7.87 -12.05
CA VAL A 130 15.65 -6.53 -12.09
C VAL A 130 17.13 -6.65 -11.73
N LEU A 131 17.45 -7.41 -10.68
CA LEU A 131 18.83 -7.59 -10.23
C LEU A 131 19.70 -8.27 -11.30
N ASN A 132 19.14 -9.23 -12.03
CA ASN A 132 19.84 -10.03 -13.05
C ASN A 132 19.51 -9.57 -14.48
N GLN A 133 19.12 -8.30 -14.65
CA GLN A 133 18.79 -7.75 -15.97
C GLN A 133 20.01 -7.78 -16.91
N ASP A 134 21.23 -7.70 -16.38
CA ASP A 134 22.46 -7.83 -17.16
C ASP A 134 22.64 -9.25 -17.71
N LEU A 135 22.36 -10.29 -16.91
CA LEU A 135 22.36 -11.68 -17.34
C LEU A 135 21.29 -11.94 -18.39
N TYR A 136 20.13 -11.29 -18.25
CA TYR A 136 19.06 -11.35 -19.25
C TYR A 136 19.50 -10.79 -20.60
N GLN A 137 20.10 -9.60 -20.63
CA GLN A 137 20.64 -9.02 -21.87
C GLN A 137 21.76 -9.87 -22.47
N ARG A 138 22.66 -10.42 -21.63
CA ARG A 138 23.72 -11.33 -22.06
C ARG A 138 23.14 -12.60 -22.67
N ALA A 139 22.09 -13.17 -22.08
CA ALA A 139 21.40 -14.33 -22.62
C ALA A 139 20.77 -14.04 -23.99
N LEU A 140 20.13 -12.87 -24.16
CA LEU A 140 19.61 -12.44 -25.46
C LEU A 140 20.72 -12.31 -26.52
N ASN A 141 21.87 -11.72 -26.16
CA ASN A 141 22.99 -11.59 -27.08
C ASN A 141 23.54 -12.96 -27.51
N VAL A 142 23.64 -13.92 -26.58
CA VAL A 142 24.07 -15.30 -26.89
C VAL A 142 23.04 -15.99 -27.81
N GLN A 143 21.74 -15.82 -27.55
CA GLN A 143 20.71 -16.36 -28.42
C GLN A 143 20.74 -15.72 -29.81
N ALA A 144 21.03 -14.42 -29.91
CA ALA A 144 21.16 -13.74 -31.20
C ALA A 144 22.36 -14.25 -32.01
N ASP A 145 23.49 -14.51 -31.34
CA ASP A 145 24.66 -15.13 -31.97
C ASP A 145 24.36 -16.56 -32.46
N LEU A 146 23.70 -17.39 -31.63
CA LEU A 146 23.29 -18.74 -32.02
C LEU A 146 22.30 -18.73 -33.20
N MET A 147 21.38 -17.77 -33.24
CA MET A 147 20.43 -17.60 -34.35
C MET A 147 21.16 -17.34 -35.68
N LEU A 148 22.22 -16.51 -35.68
CA LEU A 148 22.95 -16.14 -36.90
C LEU A 148 24.00 -17.20 -37.30
N ASN A 149 24.71 -17.77 -36.32
CA ASN A 149 25.96 -18.49 -36.55
C ASN A 149 25.88 -20.00 -36.28
N ALA A 150 24.85 -20.54 -35.62
CA ALA A 150 24.78 -21.97 -35.30
C ALA A 150 24.76 -22.85 -36.56
N ARG A 151 25.30 -24.06 -36.51
CA ARG A 151 25.32 -24.98 -37.68
C ARG A 151 24.00 -25.72 -37.92
N SER A 152 23.17 -25.84 -36.89
CA SER A 152 21.89 -26.56 -36.96
C SER A 152 20.76 -25.57 -37.16
N GLU A 153 19.96 -25.77 -38.21
CA GLU A 153 18.75 -24.97 -38.48
C GLU A 153 17.75 -25.05 -37.32
N LYS A 154 17.72 -26.19 -36.60
CA LYS A 154 16.90 -26.35 -35.39
C LYS A 154 17.34 -25.41 -34.27
N VAL A 155 18.64 -25.33 -33.99
CA VAL A 155 19.18 -24.42 -32.96
C VAL A 155 18.94 -22.96 -33.34
N ARG A 156 19.05 -22.61 -34.63
CA ARG A 156 18.72 -21.26 -35.11
C ARG A 156 17.24 -20.92 -34.90
N SER A 157 16.34 -21.85 -35.23
CA SER A 157 14.90 -21.68 -35.05
C SER A 157 14.52 -21.59 -33.57
N ASP A 158 15.08 -22.45 -32.71
CA ASP A 158 14.83 -22.44 -31.27
C ASP A 158 15.34 -21.14 -30.62
N ALA A 159 16.51 -20.65 -31.04
CA ALA A 159 17.06 -19.37 -30.59
C ALA A 159 16.19 -18.18 -31.04
N ALA A 160 15.75 -18.17 -32.30
CA ALA A 160 14.85 -17.15 -32.82
C ALA A 160 13.50 -17.14 -32.08
N ASN A 161 12.94 -18.32 -31.80
CA ASN A 161 11.69 -18.46 -31.04
C ASN A 161 11.85 -18.00 -29.58
N SER A 162 12.99 -18.31 -28.94
CA SER A 162 13.32 -17.82 -27.60
C SER A 162 13.37 -16.29 -27.56
N ILE A 163 14.01 -15.65 -28.55
CA ILE A 163 14.05 -14.18 -28.67
C ILE A 163 12.63 -13.60 -28.87
N LEU A 164 11.83 -14.18 -29.79
CA LEU A 164 10.48 -13.70 -30.08
C LEU A 164 9.52 -13.82 -28.89
N THR A 165 9.65 -14.88 -28.09
CA THR A 165 8.82 -15.08 -26.89
C THR A 165 9.22 -14.16 -25.74
N GLN A 166 10.52 -13.91 -25.57
CA GLN A 166 11.05 -13.07 -24.49
C GLN A 166 10.96 -11.57 -24.78
N LEU A 167 11.10 -11.15 -26.04
CA LEU A 167 10.91 -9.77 -26.49
C LEU A 167 9.47 -9.48 -26.93
N LYS A 168 8.54 -10.43 -26.75
CA LYS A 168 7.12 -10.18 -26.96
C LYS A 168 6.74 -9.00 -26.07
N GLN A 169 6.09 -7.99 -26.66
CA GLN A 169 5.57 -6.87 -25.87
C GLN A 169 4.76 -7.46 -24.71
N PRO A 170 4.98 -7.00 -23.46
CA PRO A 170 4.18 -7.47 -22.35
C PRO A 170 2.73 -7.29 -22.75
N GLU A 171 1.99 -8.41 -22.82
CA GLU A 171 0.54 -8.36 -23.00
C GLU A 171 0.08 -7.47 -21.87
N LYS A 172 -0.38 -6.25 -22.23
CA LYS A 172 -0.74 -5.19 -21.28
C LYS A 172 -1.39 -5.90 -20.12
N GLN A 173 -0.69 -5.95 -18.97
CA GLN A 173 -1.33 -6.30 -17.73
C GLN A 173 -2.50 -5.34 -17.72
N LYS A 174 -3.70 -5.87 -17.97
CA LYS A 174 -4.91 -5.16 -17.65
C LYS A 174 -4.72 -4.98 -16.17
N ILE A 175 -4.16 -3.84 -15.79
CA ILE A 175 -4.43 -3.23 -14.53
C ILE A 175 -5.95 -3.09 -14.64
N GLU A 176 -6.67 -4.13 -14.20
CA GLU A 176 -7.98 -3.99 -13.64
C GLU A 176 -7.72 -3.06 -12.46
N LEU A 177 -7.58 -1.76 -12.78
CA LEU A 177 -7.93 -0.71 -11.88
C LEU A 177 -9.41 -0.98 -11.75
N ASP A 178 -9.73 -1.80 -10.76
CA ASP A 178 -11.03 -1.92 -10.17
C ASP A 178 -11.30 -0.54 -9.55
N ILE A 179 -11.48 0.45 -10.44
CA ILE A 179 -12.31 1.63 -10.28
C ILE A 179 -13.75 1.08 -10.28
N GLY A 180 -14.02 0.09 -9.41
CA GLY A 180 -15.19 0.15 -8.55
C GLY A 180 -14.95 1.30 -7.59
N VAL A 181 -14.90 2.53 -8.14
CA VAL A 181 -15.16 3.70 -7.34
C VAL A 181 -16.48 3.39 -6.68
N LYS A 182 -16.46 3.38 -5.35
CA LYS A 182 -17.65 3.40 -4.50
C LYS A 182 -18.39 4.71 -4.73
N GLU A 183 -18.80 4.96 -5.96
CA GLU A 183 -19.54 6.12 -6.45
C GLU A 183 -21.02 5.98 -6.10
N ASP A 184 -21.45 4.76 -5.73
CA ASP A 184 -22.83 4.48 -5.40
C ASP A 184 -23.30 5.26 -4.16
N SER A 185 -22.49 5.50 -3.13
CA SER A 185 -23.06 6.08 -1.90
C SER A 185 -23.44 7.56 -2.04
N VAL A 186 -22.67 8.37 -2.78
CA VAL A 186 -22.94 9.81 -2.90
C VAL A 186 -23.98 10.08 -3.98
N ILE A 187 -23.89 9.40 -5.13
CA ILE A 187 -24.86 9.57 -6.21
C ILE A 187 -26.22 8.98 -5.82
N GLU A 188 -26.26 7.84 -5.13
CA GLU A 188 -27.51 7.26 -4.64
C GLU A 188 -28.13 8.12 -3.54
N GLN A 189 -27.34 8.66 -2.61
CA GLN A 189 -27.83 9.63 -1.62
C GLN A 189 -28.38 10.90 -2.28
N LEU A 190 -27.69 11.45 -3.28
CA LEU A 190 -28.17 12.57 -4.08
C LEU A 190 -29.51 12.23 -4.74
N LYS A 191 -29.60 11.09 -5.43
CA LYS A 191 -30.83 10.66 -6.10
C LYS A 191 -32.00 10.52 -5.13
N LEU A 192 -31.75 9.99 -3.93
CA LEU A 192 -32.76 9.82 -2.88
C LEU A 192 -33.22 11.18 -2.32
N ARG A 193 -32.29 12.11 -2.07
CA ARG A 193 -32.60 13.47 -1.63
C ARG A 193 -33.37 14.28 -2.68
N THR A 194 -33.01 14.15 -3.96
CA THR A 194 -33.73 14.81 -5.05
C THR A 194 -35.15 14.27 -5.19
N ALA A 195 -35.35 12.96 -5.01
CA ALA A 195 -36.67 12.35 -5.02
C ALA A 195 -37.56 12.81 -3.85
N GLU A 196 -37.00 12.92 -2.64
CA GLU A 196 -37.68 13.47 -1.47
C GLU A 196 -38.10 14.93 -1.69
N LEU A 197 -37.19 15.77 -2.21
CA LEU A 197 -37.46 17.17 -2.49
C LEU A 197 -38.57 17.34 -3.53
N ALA A 198 -38.52 16.56 -4.62
CA ALA A 198 -39.55 16.57 -5.66
C ALA A 198 -40.94 16.17 -5.12
N ALA A 199 -40.99 15.19 -4.20
CA ALA A 199 -42.23 14.78 -3.55
C ALA A 199 -42.81 15.89 -2.66
N GLN A 200 -41.97 16.60 -1.90
CA GLN A 200 -42.40 17.74 -1.09
C GLN A 200 -42.91 18.90 -1.95
N GLN A 201 -42.19 19.25 -3.02
CA GLN A 201 -42.60 20.31 -3.94
C GLN A 201 -43.95 19.98 -4.60
N ARG A 202 -44.16 18.72 -5.01
CA ARG A 202 -45.45 18.26 -5.54
C ARG A 202 -46.59 18.40 -4.53
N MET A 203 -46.33 18.10 -3.25
CA MET A 203 -47.33 18.24 -2.19
C MET A 203 -47.69 19.72 -1.94
N LEU A 204 -46.70 20.62 -1.95
CA LEU A 204 -46.93 22.07 -1.81
C LEU A 204 -47.76 22.64 -2.96
N ILE A 205 -47.51 22.18 -4.19
CA ILE A 205 -48.32 22.54 -5.36
C ILE A 205 -49.76 22.02 -5.22
N GLN A 206 -49.93 20.77 -4.77
CA GLN A 206 -51.27 20.19 -4.57
C GLN A 206 -52.05 20.87 -3.43
N ALA A 207 -51.36 21.34 -2.40
CA ALA A 207 -51.94 22.11 -1.30
C ALA A 207 -52.23 23.57 -1.68
N GLY A 208 -51.89 24.02 -2.90
CA GLY A 208 -52.10 25.38 -3.38
C GLY A 208 -51.20 26.43 -2.72
N ALA A 209 -50.15 26.00 -2.00
CA ALA A 209 -49.23 26.89 -1.30
C ALA A 209 -48.16 27.49 -2.24
N THR A 210 -47.88 26.84 -3.38
CA THR A 210 -46.95 27.30 -4.42
C THR A 210 -47.48 26.93 -5.80
N ASN A 211 -47.09 27.67 -6.84
CA ASN A 211 -47.39 27.31 -8.22
C ASN A 211 -46.21 26.61 -8.92
N ALA A 212 -46.49 25.85 -9.98
CA ALA A 212 -45.46 25.11 -10.71
C ALA A 212 -44.40 26.02 -11.34
N GLN A 213 -44.76 27.28 -11.63
CA GLN A 213 -43.85 28.27 -12.19
C GLN A 213 -42.82 28.75 -11.16
N GLU A 214 -43.21 28.97 -9.91
CA GLU A 214 -42.31 29.36 -8.81
C GLU A 214 -41.33 28.24 -8.46
N VAL A 215 -41.79 26.98 -8.47
CA VAL A 215 -40.91 25.82 -8.23
C VAL A 215 -39.89 25.67 -9.36
N ALA A 216 -40.29 25.88 -10.62
CA ALA A 216 -39.38 25.82 -11.77
C ALA A 216 -38.31 26.92 -11.75
N HIS A 217 -38.61 28.10 -11.19
CA HIS A 217 -37.65 29.19 -11.02
C HIS A 217 -36.85 29.11 -9.72
N SER A 218 -37.08 28.09 -8.88
CA SER A 218 -36.32 27.91 -7.65
C SER A 218 -34.89 27.48 -7.96
N LYS A 219 -33.92 28.25 -7.46
CA LYS A 219 -32.50 27.89 -7.56
C LYS A 219 -32.19 26.82 -6.52
N ILE A 220 -31.77 25.64 -7.00
CA ILE A 220 -31.43 24.50 -6.13
C ILE A 220 -29.97 24.59 -5.65
N ILE A 221 -29.15 25.41 -6.30
CA ILE A 221 -27.72 25.55 -6.02
C ILE A 221 -27.42 27.03 -5.79
N ASP A 222 -27.12 27.41 -4.55
CA ASP A 222 -26.92 28.81 -4.17
C ASP A 222 -25.46 29.30 -4.22
N ASN A 223 -24.46 28.45 -4.50
CA ASN A 223 -23.06 28.89 -4.60
C ASN A 223 -22.21 27.89 -5.39
N VAL A 224 -22.35 27.85 -6.71
CA VAL A 224 -21.33 27.22 -7.57
C VAL A 224 -21.02 28.19 -8.70
N GLU A 225 -19.77 28.66 -8.75
CA GLU A 225 -19.27 29.42 -9.89
C GLU A 225 -19.28 28.50 -11.12
N TYR A 226 -20.07 28.85 -12.12
CA TYR A 226 -20.02 28.23 -13.44
C TYR A 226 -19.81 29.34 -14.48
N THR A 227 -18.94 29.06 -15.44
CA THR A 227 -18.79 29.86 -16.65
C THR A 227 -19.58 29.18 -17.76
N GLU A 228 -20.59 29.87 -18.28
CA GLU A 228 -21.21 29.48 -19.55
C GLU A 228 -20.16 29.63 -20.65
N VAL A 229 -19.92 28.54 -21.37
CA VAL A 229 -19.13 28.55 -22.59
C VAL A 229 -20.14 28.71 -23.71
N ASP A 230 -20.14 29.86 -24.37
CA ASP A 230 -20.89 30.05 -25.61
C ASP A 230 -20.30 29.11 -26.67
N ASP A 231 -21.12 28.22 -27.20
CA ASP A 231 -20.78 27.38 -28.36
C ASP A 231 -20.73 28.28 -29.62
N GLU A 232 -19.54 28.72 -30.00
CA GLU A 232 -19.24 29.16 -31.39
C GLU A 232 -18.90 27.96 -32.30
#